data_AF-A0A4Q1RHM0-F1
#
_entry.id   AF-A0A4Q1RHM0-F1
#
_cell.length_a   1.000
_cell.length_b   1.000
_cell.length_c   1.000
_cell.angle_alpha   90.00
_cell.angle_beta   90.00
_cell.angle_gamma   90.00
#
_symmetry.space_group_name_H-M   'P 1'
#
loop_
_entity.id
_entity.type
_entity.pdbx_description
1 polymer ?
#
loop_
_entity_poly.entity_id
_entity_poly.type
_entity_poly.pdbx_seq_one_letter_code
_entity_poly.pdbx_strand_id
1 'polypeptide(L)'
;MLAFYIAFFHGHTLTEDGLIGDREGNSYTIKDERTVLEFYYAHRDDNVKDFVHAVCTNTAFWGEDLTEITGFETAVCNYLE
;
A
#
# COMPACT_ATOMS: atom_id res chain seq x y z
N MET A 1 -5.31 1.01 -11.55
CA MET A 1 -6.01 -0.01 -10.72
C MET A 1 -5.36 -0.03 -9.35
N LEU A 2 -6.09 -0.39 -8.28
CA LEU A 2 -5.63 -0.30 -6.89
C LEU A 2 -4.26 -0.98 -6.65
N ALA A 3 -4.00 -2.12 -7.28
CA ALA A 3 -2.70 -2.80 -7.21
C ALA A 3 -1.51 -1.90 -7.62
N PHE A 4 -1.65 -1.08 -8.68
CA PHE A 4 -0.59 -0.14 -9.08
C PHE A 4 -0.39 0.99 -8.05
N TYR A 5 -1.48 1.44 -7.42
CA TYR A 5 -1.40 2.44 -6.36
C TYR A 5 -0.68 1.85 -5.15
N ILE A 6 -1.07 0.66 -4.70
CA ILE A 6 -0.45 -0.04 -3.57
C ILE A 6 1.04 -0.34 -3.83
N ALA A 7 1.39 -0.80 -5.04
CA ALA A 7 2.79 -1.07 -5.43
C ALA A 7 3.68 0.18 -5.39
N PHE A 8 3.10 1.36 -5.63
CA PHE A 8 3.83 2.64 -5.55
C PHE A 8 4.24 2.99 -4.11
N PHE A 9 3.47 2.53 -3.11
CA PHE A 9 3.78 2.76 -1.70
C PHE A 9 4.75 1.74 -1.08
N HIS A 10 5.38 0.89 -1.91
CA HIS A 10 6.42 -0.02 -1.46
C HIS A 10 7.74 0.75 -1.22
N GLY A 11 7.79 1.46 -0.10
CA GLY A 11 8.93 2.25 0.34
C GLY A 11 9.67 1.64 1.52
N HIS A 12 10.96 1.97 1.63
CA HIS A 12 11.87 1.37 2.60
C HIS A 12 12.26 2.32 3.75
N THR A 13 12.11 3.64 3.58
CA THR A 13 12.52 4.63 4.60
C THR A 13 11.48 5.72 4.77
N LEU A 14 10.93 5.85 5.97
CA LEU A 14 10.04 6.95 6.35
C LEU A 14 10.86 8.13 6.90
N THR A 15 10.68 9.32 6.33
CA THR A 15 11.32 10.58 6.78
C THR A 15 10.25 11.59 7.21
N GLU A 16 10.65 12.79 7.66
CA GLU A 16 9.69 13.89 7.93
C GLU A 16 8.99 14.36 6.64
N ASP A 17 9.68 14.30 5.50
CA ASP A 17 9.19 14.79 4.20
C ASP A 17 8.30 13.79 3.45
N GLY A 18 8.35 12.50 3.79
CA GLY A 18 7.58 11.46 3.10
C GLY A 18 8.12 10.05 3.28
N LEU A 19 7.61 9.11 2.49
CA LEU A 19 8.13 7.74 2.38
C LEU A 19 9.05 7.63 1.17
N ILE A 20 10.27 7.15 1.34
CA ILE A 20 11.23 6.94 0.25
C ILE A 20 10.99 5.54 -0.33
N GLY A 21 10.71 5.49 -1.63
CA GLY A 21 10.64 4.26 -2.41
C GLY A 21 11.66 4.26 -3.55
N ASP A 22 11.93 3.08 -4.09
CA ASP A 22 12.86 2.89 -5.20
C ASP A 22 12.13 2.37 -6.44
N ARG A 23 12.47 2.92 -7.60
CA ARG A 23 12.00 2.40 -8.89
C ARG A 23 13.13 2.44 -9.90
N GLU A 24 13.43 1.28 -10.47
CA GLU A 24 14.48 1.13 -11.50
C GLU A 24 15.84 1.72 -11.08
N GLY A 25 16.18 1.62 -9.78
CA GLY A 25 17.44 2.14 -9.22
C GLY A 25 17.45 3.64 -8.89
N ASN A 26 16.32 4.33 -9.01
CA ASN A 26 16.16 5.72 -8.58
C ASN A 26 15.24 5.80 -7.36
N SER A 27 15.70 6.46 -6.30
CA SER A 27 14.89 6.75 -5.12
C SER A 27 14.01 7.98 -5.36
N TYR A 28 12.77 7.94 -4.88
CA TYR A 28 11.81 9.04 -4.94
C TYR A 28 11.07 9.17 -3.61
N THR A 29 10.66 10.40 -3.28
CA THR A 29 9.86 10.68 -2.09
C THR A 29 8.38 10.65 -2.43
N ILE A 30 7.67 9.72 -1.81
CA ILE A 30 6.21 9.61 -1.81
C ILE A 30 5.69 10.58 -0.75
N LYS A 31 4.86 11.52 -1.18
CA LYS A 31 4.20 12.50 -0.30
C LYS A 31 2.72 12.20 -0.23
N ASP A 32 2.26 11.90 0.97
CA ASP A 32 0.87 11.63 1.31
C ASP A 32 0.65 12.00 2.79
N GLU A 33 -0.57 11.78 3.29
CA GLU A 33 -0.90 11.94 4.71
C GLU A 33 -0.01 11.08 5.59
N ARG A 34 0.37 11.60 6.77
CA ARG A 34 1.34 10.94 7.67
C ARG A 34 0.90 9.53 8.05
N THR A 35 -0.40 9.36 8.35
CA THR A 35 -1.00 8.09 8.73
C THR A 35 -0.98 7.07 7.59
N VAL A 36 -1.09 7.53 6.34
CA VAL A 36 -0.99 6.69 5.15
C VAL A 36 0.43 6.19 4.97
N LEU A 37 1.42 7.09 5.07
CA LEU A 37 2.82 6.73 4.93
C LEU A 37 3.30 5.79 6.04
N GLU A 38 2.86 6.02 7.28
CA GLU A 38 3.17 5.15 8.43
C GLU A 38 2.55 3.76 8.28
N PHE A 39 1.31 3.68 7.78
CA PHE A 39 0.66 2.41 7.47
C PHE A 39 1.47 1.61 6.44
N TYR A 40 1.78 2.19 5.28
CA TYR A 40 2.54 1.49 4.25
C TYR A 40 3.95 1.10 4.71
N TYR A 41 4.61 1.97 5.49
CA TYR A 41 5.90 1.64 6.08
C TYR A 41 5.83 0.48 7.08
N ALA A 42 4.75 0.38 7.87
CA ALA A 42 4.55 -0.69 8.84
C ALA A 42 4.31 -2.06 8.15
N HIS A 43 3.63 -2.05 7.00
CA HIS A 43 3.28 -3.25 6.23
C HIS A 43 4.32 -3.61 5.13
N ARG A 44 5.45 -2.90 5.04
CA ARG A 44 6.45 -3.09 3.96
C ARG A 44 7.08 -4.49 3.91
N ASP A 45 7.11 -5.19 5.05
CA ASP A 45 7.71 -6.52 5.19
C ASP A 45 6.64 -7.64 5.16
N ASP A 46 5.36 -7.27 5.03
CA ASP A 46 4.26 -8.24 4.93
C ASP A 46 4.30 -8.94 3.57
N ASN A 47 3.79 -10.17 3.53
CA ASN A 47 3.55 -10.82 2.24
C ASN A 47 2.39 -10.13 1.51
N VAL A 48 2.33 -10.31 0.18
CA VAL A 48 1.32 -9.66 -0.68
C VAL A 48 -0.10 -9.87 -0.17
N LYS A 49 -0.43 -11.06 0.33
CA LYS A 49 -1.79 -11.37 0.79
C LYS A 49 -2.15 -10.59 2.05
N ASP A 50 -1.29 -10.63 3.07
CA ASP A 50 -1.53 -9.93 4.33
C ASP A 50 -1.54 -8.41 4.13
N PHE A 51 -0.67 -7.91 3.25
CA PHE A 51 -0.63 -6.50 2.88
C PHE A 51 -1.91 -6.04 2.17
N VAL A 52 -2.36 -6.79 1.15
CA VAL A 52 -3.60 -6.46 0.43
C VAL A 52 -4.82 -6.55 1.36
N HIS A 53 -4.85 -7.53 2.26
CA HIS A 53 -5.89 -7.65 3.26
C HIS A 53 -5.94 -6.43 4.19
N ALA A 54 -4.78 -6.00 4.71
CA ALA A 54 -4.67 -4.82 5.56
C ALA A 54 -5.11 -3.54 4.83
N VAL A 55 -4.74 -3.38 3.55
CA VAL A 55 -5.17 -2.22 2.75
C VAL A 55 -6.68 -2.27 2.51
N CYS A 56 -7.25 -3.41 2.13
CA CYS A 56 -8.65 -3.53 1.75
C CYS A 56 -9.59 -3.34 2.96
N THR A 57 -9.21 -3.82 4.14
CA THR A 57 -9.98 -3.67 5.38
C THR A 57 -9.84 -2.29 6.03
N ASN A 58 -8.96 -1.42 5.51
CA ASN A 58 -8.72 -0.10 6.06
C ASN A 58 -9.85 0.88 5.70
N THR A 59 -10.90 0.88 6.52
CA THR A 59 -12.06 1.78 6.37
C THR A 59 -11.71 3.26 6.53
N ALA A 60 -10.59 3.61 7.18
CA ALA A 60 -10.14 4.99 7.26
C ALA A 60 -9.63 5.53 5.91
N PHE A 61 -9.14 4.65 5.03
CA PHE A 61 -8.70 5.04 3.68
C PHE A 61 -9.86 5.09 2.69
N TRP A 62 -10.77 4.12 2.78
CA TRP A 62 -11.80 3.92 1.76
C TRP A 62 -13.21 4.34 2.18
N GLY A 63 -13.44 4.57 3.47
CA GLY A 63 -14.76 4.81 4.05
C GLY A 63 -15.62 3.54 4.21
N GLU A 64 -15.17 2.41 3.65
CA GLU A 64 -15.83 1.11 3.68
C GLU A 64 -14.77 -0.01 3.67
N ASP A 65 -15.20 -1.24 3.98
CA ASP A 65 -14.35 -2.42 3.89
C ASP A 65 -14.43 -3.00 2.47
N LEU A 66 -13.33 -2.89 1.72
CA LEU A 66 -13.29 -3.35 0.33
C LEU A 66 -13.33 -4.89 0.22
N THR A 67 -13.10 -5.63 1.32
CA THR A 67 -13.23 -7.09 1.33
C THR A 67 -14.69 -7.55 1.22
N GLU A 68 -15.66 -6.67 1.51
CA GLU A 68 -17.08 -6.93 1.26
C GLU A 68 -17.40 -7.03 -0.24
N ILE A 69 -16.55 -6.46 -1.09
CA ILE A 69 -16.65 -6.59 -2.55
C ILE A 69 -16.09 -7.95 -2.98
N THR A 70 -16.99 -8.89 -3.26
CA THR A 70 -16.63 -10.27 -3.62
C THR A 70 -15.66 -10.31 -4.81
N GLY A 71 -14.48 -10.90 -4.58
CA GLY A 71 -13.44 -11.10 -5.59
C GLY A 71 -12.48 -9.91 -5.80
N PHE A 72 -12.69 -8.79 -5.12
CA PHE A 72 -11.84 -7.61 -5.23
C PHE A 72 -10.43 -7.86 -4.66
N GLU A 73 -10.35 -8.33 -3.42
CA GLU A 73 -9.08 -8.64 -2.75
C GLU A 73 -8.25 -9.64 -3.55
N THR A 74 -8.88 -10.72 -4.03
CA THR A 74 -8.24 -11.73 -4.90
C THR A 74 -7.69 -11.11 -6.18
N ALA A 75 -8.44 -10.22 -6.84
CA ALA A 75 -7.97 -9.56 -8.04
C ALA A 75 -6.74 -8.67 -7.75
N VAL A 76 -6.73 -7.95 -6.63
CA VAL A 76 -5.61 -7.09 -6.23
C VAL A 76 -4.37 -7.92 -5.92
N CYS A 77 -4.50 -9.02 -5.17
CA CYS A 77 -3.38 -9.95 -4.91
C CYS A 77 -2.77 -10.46 -6.22
N ASN A 78 -3.60 -10.92 -7.16
CA ASN A 78 -3.13 -11.47 -8.44
C ASN A 78 -2.37 -10.45 -9.32
N TYR A 79 -2.59 -9.14 -9.11
CA TYR A 79 -1.86 -8.10 -9.83
C TYR A 79 -0.54 -7.68 -9.14
N LEU A 80 -0.34 -8.10 -7.89
CA LEU A 80 0.85 -7.79 -7.07
C LEU A 80 1.83 -8.97 -6.95
N GLU A 81 1.39 -10.20 -7.27
CA GLU A 81 2.25 -11.35 -7.54
C GLU A 81 2.98 -11.24 -8.89
#